data_AF-A0A177X023-F1
#
_entry.id   AF-A0A177X023-F1
#
_cell.length_a   1.000
_cell.length_b   1.000
_cell.length_c   1.000
_cell.angle_alpha   90.00
_cell.angle_beta   90.00
_cell.angle_gamma   90.00
#
_symmetry.space_group_name_H-M   'P 1'
#
loop_
_entity.id
_entity.type
_entity.pdbx_description
1 polymer ?
#
loop_
_entity_poly.entity_id
_entity_poly.type
_entity_poly.pdbx_seq_one_letter_code
_entity_poly.pdbx_strand_id
1 'polypeptide(L)'
;MVQTTLQLGQRQPRSQKCKECEMEYSIGSAEDDQLHKAYHRQYMDGIRWRASKGMVQVSIVDKELGAIPSDIPKTGTGQGFVCLTPDGRVKGCVLAEPIHYAHESISDTTYSDERVDAICGISRIWVSKLDRRQGIATRLLDAVR
;
A
#
# COMPACT_ATOMS: atom_id res chain seq x y z
N MET A 1 -33.13 22.66 -33.68
CA MET A 1 -33.89 21.62 -32.95
C MET A 1 -32.89 20.90 -32.08
N VAL A 2 -32.93 21.10 -30.77
CA VAL A 2 -32.07 20.38 -29.82
C VAL A 2 -32.98 19.43 -29.08
N GLN A 3 -32.79 18.13 -29.29
CA GLN A 3 -33.55 17.08 -28.62
C GLN A 3 -32.95 16.89 -27.23
N THR A 4 -33.66 17.35 -26.20
CA THR A 4 -33.34 17.04 -24.80
C THR A 4 -33.90 15.67 -24.48
N THR A 5 -33.04 14.66 -24.33
CA THR A 5 -33.43 13.37 -23.79
C THR A 5 -33.68 13.50 -22.28
N LEU A 6 -34.96 13.56 -21.90
CA LEU A 6 -35.39 13.34 -20.52
C LEU A 6 -35.17 11.86 -20.15
N GLN A 7 -34.22 11.58 -19.26
CA GLN A 7 -34.05 10.26 -18.68
C GLN A 7 -35.05 10.07 -17.52
N LEU A 8 -36.16 9.42 -17.84
CA LEU A 8 -37.15 8.91 -16.91
C LEU A 8 -36.53 7.81 -16.03
N GLY A 9 -36.54 8.00 -14.70
CA GLY A 9 -36.70 6.88 -13.77
C GLY A 9 -35.54 5.90 -13.53
N GLN A 10 -34.28 6.25 -13.81
CA GLN A 10 -33.17 5.46 -13.26
C GLN A 10 -33.06 5.69 -11.76
N ARG A 11 -33.54 4.74 -10.94
CA ARG A 11 -33.14 4.62 -9.53
C ARG A 11 -31.61 4.58 -9.53
N GLN A 12 -30.96 5.67 -9.14
CA GLN A 12 -29.51 5.73 -9.10
C GLN A 12 -28.99 4.55 -8.27
N PRO A 13 -28.02 3.78 -8.78
CA PRO A 13 -27.47 2.66 -8.04
C PRO A 13 -26.89 3.22 -6.74
N ARG A 14 -27.35 2.69 -5.61
CA ARG A 14 -26.95 3.19 -4.30
C ARG A 14 -25.48 2.83 -4.10
N SER A 15 -24.62 3.83 -3.93
CA SER A 15 -23.24 3.59 -3.51
C SER A 15 -23.22 2.98 -2.10
N GLN A 16 -22.44 1.93 -1.90
CA GLN A 16 -22.23 1.30 -0.59
C GLN A 16 -20.78 0.88 -0.37
N LYS A 17 -20.37 0.82 0.90
CA LYS A 17 -19.04 0.37 1.32
C LYS A 17 -19.10 -1.07 1.84
N CYS A 18 -18.23 -1.93 1.35
CA CYS A 18 -18.10 -3.30 1.84
C CYS A 18 -17.61 -3.33 3.29
N LYS A 19 -18.20 -4.18 4.14
CA LYS A 19 -17.85 -4.27 5.57
C LYS A 19 -16.53 -5.00 5.84
N GLU A 20 -16.09 -5.83 4.91
CA GLU A 20 -14.86 -6.63 5.04
C GLU A 20 -13.69 -5.98 4.30
N CYS A 21 -13.87 -5.58 3.03
CA CYS A 21 -12.80 -5.01 2.22
C CYS A 21 -12.78 -3.48 2.16
N GLU A 22 -13.77 -2.81 2.75
CA GLU A 22 -13.91 -1.35 2.76
C GLU A 22 -13.98 -0.68 1.38
N MET A 23 -14.11 -1.43 0.29
CA MET A 23 -14.28 -0.88 -1.06
C MET A 23 -15.68 -0.28 -1.22
N GLU A 24 -15.76 0.91 -1.80
CA GLU A 24 -17.03 1.52 -2.21
C GLU A 24 -17.41 1.05 -3.62
N TYR A 25 -18.68 0.67 -3.82
CA TYR A 25 -19.21 0.15 -5.08
C TYR A 25 -20.71 0.40 -5.21
N SER A 26 -21.22 0.42 -6.44
CA SER A 26 -22.61 0.74 -6.74
C SER A 26 -23.49 -0.52 -6.79
N ILE A 27 -24.51 -0.61 -5.93
CA ILE A 27 -25.43 -1.76 -5.92
C ILE A 27 -26.24 -1.80 -7.21
N GLY A 28 -26.20 -2.96 -7.89
CA GLY A 28 -26.97 -3.20 -9.12
C GLY A 28 -26.20 -2.90 -10.40
N SER A 29 -24.95 -2.42 -10.30
CA SER A 29 -24.01 -2.42 -11.42
C SER A 29 -23.27 -3.76 -11.44
N ALA A 30 -23.53 -4.58 -12.45
CA ALA A 30 -22.83 -5.87 -12.61
C ALA A 30 -21.31 -5.69 -12.78
N GLU A 31 -20.88 -4.58 -13.39
CA GLU A 31 -19.48 -4.22 -13.57
C GLU A 31 -18.80 -3.92 -12.23
N ASP A 32 -19.41 -3.06 -11.39
CA ASP A 32 -18.90 -2.73 -10.05
C ASP A 32 -18.90 -3.96 -9.15
N ASP A 33 -19.93 -4.80 -9.22
CA ASP A 33 -20.01 -6.04 -8.44
C ASP A 33 -18.89 -7.01 -8.82
N GLN A 34 -18.52 -7.08 -10.10
CA GLN A 34 -17.42 -7.91 -10.56
C GLN A 34 -16.06 -7.37 -10.12
N LEU A 35 -15.86 -6.04 -10.22
CA LEU A 35 -14.66 -5.38 -9.70
C LEU A 35 -14.53 -5.56 -8.19
N HIS A 36 -15.63 -5.40 -7.46
CA HIS A 36 -15.70 -5.63 -6.02
C HIS A 36 -15.31 -7.05 -5.68
N LYS A 37 -15.85 -8.08 -6.35
CA LYS A 37 -15.49 -9.48 -6.09
C LYS A 37 -14.00 -9.74 -6.33
N ALA A 38 -13.43 -9.17 -7.39
CA ALA A 38 -12.01 -9.32 -7.70
C ALA A 38 -11.12 -8.65 -6.64
N TYR A 39 -11.40 -7.39 -6.31
CA TYR A 39 -10.69 -6.65 -5.28
C TYR A 39 -10.86 -7.30 -3.91
N HIS A 40 -12.08 -7.68 -3.54
CA HIS A 40 -12.39 -8.33 -2.27
C HIS A 40 -11.61 -9.62 -2.10
N ARG A 41 -11.54 -10.48 -3.14
CA ARG A 41 -10.71 -11.68 -3.10
C ARG A 41 -9.24 -11.33 -2.88
N GLN A 42 -8.69 -10.42 -3.67
CA GLN A 42 -7.29 -10.00 -3.54
C GLN A 42 -6.99 -9.41 -2.16
N TYR A 43 -7.92 -8.63 -1.62
CA TYR A 43 -7.82 -7.98 -0.32
C TYR A 43 -7.86 -8.98 0.85
N MET A 44 -8.80 -9.94 0.81
CA MET A 44 -8.97 -10.96 1.85
C MET A 44 -7.90 -12.05 1.77
N ASP A 45 -7.47 -12.42 0.56
CA ASP A 45 -6.38 -13.36 0.38
C ASP A 45 -5.00 -12.73 0.66
N GLY A 46 -4.87 -11.42 0.63
CA GLY A 46 -3.60 -10.75 0.87
C GLY A 46 -2.46 -11.25 -0.04
N ILE A 47 -1.23 -10.89 0.31
CA ILE A 47 -0.05 -11.24 -0.49
C ILE A 47 0.54 -12.53 0.05
N ARG A 48 0.54 -13.61 -0.73
CA ARG A 48 1.31 -14.82 -0.38
C ARG A 48 2.80 -14.57 -0.59
N TRP A 49 3.60 -14.82 0.43
CA TRP A 49 5.04 -14.78 0.32
C TRP A 49 5.52 -15.88 -0.63
N ARG A 50 6.18 -15.49 -1.73
CA ARG A 50 6.85 -16.42 -2.64
C ARG A 50 8.34 -16.22 -2.50
N ALA A 51 9.01 -17.18 -1.87
CA ALA A 51 10.47 -17.19 -1.75
C ALA A 51 11.10 -17.51 -3.12
N SER A 52 11.21 -16.51 -3.99
CA SER A 52 12.07 -16.59 -5.17
C SER A 52 13.22 -15.61 -4.99
N LYS A 53 14.42 -16.15 -4.72
CA LYS A 53 15.70 -15.42 -4.61
C LYS A 53 15.79 -14.35 -3.51
N GLY A 54 15.25 -14.61 -2.31
CA GLY A 54 15.58 -13.84 -1.10
C GLY A 54 15.23 -12.34 -1.14
N MET A 55 14.47 -11.89 -2.13
CA MET A 55 14.16 -10.49 -2.35
C MET A 55 12.65 -10.31 -2.18
N VAL A 56 12.24 -9.40 -1.29
CA VAL A 56 10.87 -8.89 -1.29
C VAL A 56 10.65 -8.30 -2.68
N GLN A 57 9.75 -8.85 -3.48
CA GLN A 57 9.39 -8.23 -4.74
C GLN A 57 8.70 -6.89 -4.44
N VAL A 58 9.52 -5.84 -4.41
CA VAL A 58 9.12 -4.44 -4.21
C VAL A 58 7.93 -4.09 -5.11
N SER A 59 7.85 -4.69 -6.30
CA SER A 59 6.75 -4.54 -7.25
C SER A 59 5.36 -4.88 -6.71
N ILE A 60 5.23 -5.82 -5.77
CA ILE A 60 3.92 -6.17 -5.19
C ILE A 60 3.52 -5.10 -4.16
N VAL A 61 4.49 -4.66 -3.36
CA VAL A 61 4.32 -3.60 -2.36
C VAL A 61 4.01 -2.27 -3.05
N ASP A 62 4.70 -1.96 -4.14
CA ASP A 62 4.47 -0.75 -4.93
C ASP A 62 3.06 -0.74 -5.55
N LYS A 63 2.58 -1.89 -6.05
CA LYS A 63 1.21 -2.02 -6.59
C LYS A 63 0.12 -1.80 -5.54
N GLU A 64 0.32 -2.31 -4.32
CA GLU A 64 -0.63 -2.13 -3.20
C GLU A 64 -0.51 -0.76 -2.51
N LEU A 65 0.65 -0.13 -2.57
CA LEU A 65 0.87 1.24 -2.09
C LEU A 65 0.36 2.30 -3.07
N GLY A 66 0.03 1.93 -4.32
CA GLY A 66 -0.12 2.90 -5.40
C GLY A 66 1.16 3.72 -5.61
N ALA A 67 2.31 3.18 -5.18
CA ALA A 67 3.57 3.87 -5.29
C ALA A 67 3.91 3.96 -6.78
N ILE A 68 4.11 5.18 -7.25
CA ILE A 68 4.72 5.44 -8.56
C ILE A 68 6.03 4.65 -8.56
N PRO A 69 6.34 3.82 -9.58
CA PRO A 69 7.65 3.24 -9.73
C PRO A 69 8.65 4.39 -9.72
N SER A 70 9.28 4.61 -8.58
CA SER A 70 10.20 5.72 -8.41
C SER A 70 11.50 5.29 -9.05
N ASP A 71 12.01 6.09 -9.98
CA ASP A 71 13.33 5.96 -10.63
C ASP A 71 14.51 6.11 -9.64
N ILE A 72 14.28 5.92 -8.34
CA ILE A 72 15.31 5.87 -7.32
C ILE A 72 16.19 4.66 -7.65
N PRO A 73 17.51 4.87 -7.88
CA PRO A 73 18.42 3.77 -8.16
C PRO A 73 18.34 2.78 -7.00
N LYS A 74 17.87 1.56 -7.30
CA LYS A 74 17.94 0.45 -6.36
C LYS A 74 19.40 0.08 -6.19
N THR A 75 20.08 0.78 -5.29
CA THR A 75 21.39 0.33 -4.82
C THR A 75 21.12 -1.01 -4.15
N GLY A 76 21.72 -2.09 -4.67
CA GLY A 76 21.44 -3.47 -4.23
C GLY A 76 21.88 -3.79 -2.80
N THR A 77 22.07 -2.78 -1.95
CA THR A 77 22.62 -2.83 -0.60
C THR A 77 21.57 -2.63 0.51
N GLY A 78 20.31 -2.36 0.15
CA GLY A 78 19.21 -2.24 1.11
C GLY A 78 18.79 -3.56 1.75
N GLN A 79 18.29 -3.50 2.99
CA GLN A 79 17.73 -4.64 3.72
C GLN A 79 16.21 -4.55 3.76
N GLY A 80 15.53 -5.70 3.73
CA GLY A 80 14.08 -5.78 3.78
C GLY A 80 13.60 -6.74 4.84
N PHE A 81 12.63 -6.32 5.65
CA PHE A 81 11.98 -7.15 6.66
C PHE A 81 10.50 -7.32 6.32
N VAL A 82 9.97 -8.52 6.60
CA VAL A 82 8.59 -8.89 6.28
C VAL A 82 7.94 -9.52 7.49
N CYS A 83 6.73 -9.05 7.83
CA CYS A 83 5.88 -9.67 8.84
C CYS A 83 4.95 -10.67 8.14
N LEU A 84 5.11 -11.95 8.48
CA LEU A 84 4.32 -13.04 7.92
C LEU A 84 3.30 -13.59 8.92
N THR A 85 2.17 -14.04 8.42
CA THR A 85 1.26 -14.93 9.13
C THR A 85 1.82 -16.35 9.17
N PRO A 86 1.32 -17.22 10.08
CA PRO A 86 1.71 -18.63 10.11
C PRO A 86 1.48 -19.38 8.79
N ASP A 87 0.46 -19.00 8.00
CA ASP A 87 0.17 -19.56 6.68
C ASP A 87 0.97 -18.91 5.52
N GLY A 88 1.93 -18.05 5.83
CA GLY A 88 2.87 -17.48 4.86
C GLY A 88 2.33 -16.28 4.06
N ARG A 89 1.30 -15.59 4.58
CA ARG A 89 0.80 -14.33 4.00
C ARG A 89 1.53 -13.14 4.62
N VAL A 90 1.78 -12.11 3.82
CA VAL A 90 2.46 -10.90 4.24
C VAL A 90 1.45 -9.94 4.88
N LYS A 91 1.63 -9.63 6.16
CA LYS A 91 0.87 -8.57 6.87
C LYS A 91 1.51 -7.20 6.75
N GLY A 92 2.83 -7.14 6.55
CA GLY A 92 3.55 -5.89 6.41
C GLY A 92 5.00 -6.10 5.99
N CYS A 93 5.64 -5.05 5.52
CA CYS A 93 7.06 -5.06 5.19
C CYS A 93 7.68 -3.67 5.37
N VAL A 94 9.00 -3.65 5.54
CA VAL A 94 9.82 -2.44 5.51
C VAL A 94 11.06 -2.70 4.68
N LEU A 95 11.44 -1.71 3.87
CA LEU A 95 12.70 -1.67 3.13
C LEU A 95 13.51 -0.48 3.64
N ALA A 96 14.75 -0.79 4.03
CA ALA A 96 15.69 0.14 4.61
C ALA A 96 16.95 0.20 3.74
N GLU A 97 17.49 1.38 3.55
CA GLU A 97 18.68 1.64 2.72
C GLU A 97 19.71 2.40 3.55
N PRO A 98 21.02 2.12 3.38
CA PRO A 98 22.05 2.92 4.00
C PRO A 98 22.03 4.34 3.41
N ILE A 99 22.03 5.34 4.29
CA ILE A 99 22.17 6.76 3.91
C ILE A 99 23.33 7.36 4.69
N HIS A 100 23.74 8.58 4.32
CA HIS A 100 24.78 9.33 5.03
C HIS A 100 24.23 10.55 5.75
N TYR A 101 23.14 11.12 5.25
CA TYR A 101 22.49 12.29 5.83
C TYR A 101 20.99 12.29 5.51
N ALA A 102 20.24 13.05 6.31
CA ALA A 102 18.83 13.36 6.10
C ALA A 102 18.57 14.84 6.40
N HIS A 103 17.38 15.31 6.01
CA HIS A 103 16.90 16.67 6.27
C HIS A 103 15.78 16.62 7.31
N GLU A 104 15.84 17.49 8.32
CA GLU A 104 14.80 17.55 9.35
C GLU A 104 13.49 18.09 8.77
N SER A 105 12.37 17.46 9.14
CA SER A 105 11.03 17.93 8.75
C SER A 105 10.63 19.10 9.63
N ILE A 106 10.47 20.29 9.03
CA ILE A 106 10.00 21.49 9.73
C ILE A 106 8.46 21.53 9.74
N SER A 107 7.86 21.11 8.63
CA SER A 107 6.41 20.95 8.47
C SER A 107 6.11 19.74 7.58
N ASP A 108 4.83 19.47 7.31
CA ASP A 108 4.38 18.36 6.46
C ASP A 108 4.97 18.38 5.04
N THR A 109 5.38 19.55 4.55
CA THR A 109 5.89 19.72 3.18
C THR A 109 7.20 20.48 3.11
N THR A 110 7.77 20.90 4.25
CA THR A 110 8.98 21.73 4.30
C THR A 110 10.05 21.03 5.11
N TYR A 111 11.26 20.99 4.56
CA TYR A 111 12.44 20.39 5.17
C TYR A 111 13.51 21.45 5.38
N SER A 112 14.37 21.25 6.37
CA SER A 112 15.56 22.08 6.57
C SER A 112 16.57 21.85 5.44
N ASP A 113 17.30 22.89 5.04
CA ASP A 113 18.45 22.75 4.13
C ASP A 113 19.67 22.17 4.86
N GLU A 114 19.68 22.20 6.19
CA GLU A 114 20.75 21.63 6.99
C GLU A 114 20.73 20.10 6.93
N ARG A 115 21.93 19.53 6.74
CA ARG A 115 22.14 18.09 6.69
C ARG A 115 22.40 17.57 8.10
N VAL A 116 21.65 16.55 8.48
CA VAL A 116 21.84 15.82 9.73
C VAL A 116 22.38 14.43 9.40
N ASP A 117 23.45 14.02 10.09
CA ASP A 117 24.01 12.68 9.91
C ASP A 117 22.96 11.60 10.18
N ALA A 118 22.85 10.65 9.27
CA ALA A 118 21.91 9.56 9.36
C ALA A 118 22.53 8.30 8.75
N ILE A 119 22.19 7.14 9.31
CA ILE A 119 22.79 5.86 8.92
C ILE A 119 21.84 5.05 8.03
N CYS A 120 20.53 5.19 8.27
CA CYS A 120 19.49 4.37 7.65
C CYS A 120 18.28 5.21 7.24
N GLY A 121 17.84 5.04 5.99
CA GLY A 121 16.63 5.64 5.43
C GLY A 121 15.57 4.58 5.15
N ILE A 122 14.32 4.84 5.51
CA ILE A 122 13.19 3.95 5.20
C ILE A 122 12.66 4.30 3.81
N SER A 123 12.97 3.46 2.84
CA SER A 123 12.56 3.62 1.43
C SER A 123 11.10 3.23 1.20
N ARG A 124 10.63 2.19 1.91
CA ARG A 124 9.24 1.73 1.90
C ARG A 124 8.84 1.18 3.27
N ILE A 125 7.64 1.50 3.71
CA ILE A 125 6.96 0.80 4.82
C ILE A 125 5.49 0.58 4.44
N TRP A 126 5.00 -0.64 4.64
CA TRP A 126 3.62 -0.99 4.35
C TRP A 126 3.08 -1.98 5.38
N VAL A 127 1.79 -1.81 5.70
CA VAL A 127 1.01 -2.76 6.48
C VAL A 127 -0.35 -2.93 5.80
N SER A 128 -0.75 -4.19 5.63
CA SER A 128 -2.08 -4.61 5.17
C SER A 128 -3.15 -3.79 5.88
N LYS A 129 -4.13 -3.26 5.15
CA LYS A 129 -5.18 -2.41 5.72
C LYS A 129 -5.92 -3.09 6.87
N LEU A 130 -6.15 -4.40 6.77
CA LEU A 130 -6.78 -5.23 7.81
C LEU A 130 -5.94 -5.38 9.09
N ASP A 131 -4.63 -5.17 8.99
CA ASP A 131 -3.66 -5.42 10.06
C ASP A 131 -3.02 -4.13 10.59
N ARG A 132 -3.50 -2.97 10.12
CA ARG A 132 -3.07 -1.66 10.64
C ARG A 132 -3.52 -1.47 12.09
N ARG A 133 -2.84 -0.57 12.80
CA ARG A 133 -3.10 -0.23 14.21
C ARG A 133 -2.95 -1.40 15.20
N GLN A 134 -2.24 -2.47 14.80
CA GLN A 134 -1.89 -3.61 15.65
C GLN A 134 -0.39 -3.66 16.01
N GLY A 135 0.33 -2.53 15.88
CA GLY A 135 1.76 -2.42 16.21
C GLY A 135 2.74 -3.06 15.20
N ILE A 136 2.26 -3.57 14.06
CA ILE A 136 3.11 -4.23 13.05
C ILE A 136 4.18 -3.28 12.50
N ALA A 137 3.81 -2.04 12.16
CA ALA A 137 4.76 -1.05 11.64
C ALA A 137 5.88 -0.73 12.64
N THR A 138 5.54 -0.60 13.93
CA THR A 138 6.51 -0.38 15.00
C THR A 138 7.49 -1.55 15.08
N ARG A 139 6.98 -2.79 15.10
CA ARG A 139 7.83 -4.00 15.13
C ARG A 139 8.73 -4.13 13.91
N LEU A 140 8.26 -3.71 12.74
CA LEU A 140 9.08 -3.68 11.52
C LEU A 140 10.21 -2.66 11.65
N LEU A 141 9.93 -1.46 12.17
CA LEU A 141 10.96 -0.44 12.42
C LEU A 141 11.93 -0.86 13.52
N ASP A 142 11.46 -1.56 14.56
CA ASP A 142 12.32 -2.11 15.60
C ASP A 142 13.27 -3.19 15.08
N ALA A 143 12.88 -3.93 14.04
CA ALA A 143 13.75 -4.91 13.39
C ALA A 143 14.82 -4.27 12.48
N VAL A 144 14.63 -3.01 12.07
CA VAL A 144 15.59 -2.25 11.25
C VAL A 144 16.64 -1.56 12.11
N ARG A 145 16.31 -1.21 13.36
CA ARG A 145 17.22 -0.58 14.34
C ARG A 145 18.33 -1.54 14.77
#